data_AF-G2XX38-F1
#
_entry.id   AF-G2XX38-F1
#
_cell.length_a   1.000
_cell.length_b   1.000
_cell.length_c   1.000
_cell.angle_alpha   90.00
_cell.angle_beta   90.00
_cell.angle_gamma   90.00
#
_symmetry.space_group_name_H-M   'P 1'
#
loop_
_entity.id
_entity.type
_entity.pdbx_description
1 polymer ?
#
loop_
_entity_poly.entity_id
_entity_poly.type
_entity_poly.pdbx_seq_one_letter_code
_entity_poly.pdbx_strand_id
1 'polypeptide(L)'
;MSATEANPVTDPETQSIMEDLIAKVDADESFTEYANDQHTQLQMYIEQCRAHLNILAEDRQLYRQMYLEKHRAHLAQERVERWWEKFIGIVTIAGMVYITYKLCNYFLSTSDATDEDITLLYLDVRKWHI
;
A
#
# COMPACT_ATOMS: atom_id res chain seq x y z
N MET A 1 35.07 48.81 -48.32
CA MET A 1 35.09 47.98 -47.10
C MET A 1 35.00 46.54 -47.56
N SER A 2 36.08 45.78 -47.36
CA SER A 2 36.30 44.44 -47.92
C SER A 2 36.50 43.49 -46.76
N ALA A 3 35.78 42.36 -46.76
CA ALA A 3 36.22 41.06 -46.27
C ALA A 3 35.05 40.08 -46.43
N THR A 4 34.95 39.47 -47.61
CA THR A 4 34.19 38.23 -47.80
C THR A 4 34.95 37.14 -47.04
N GLU A 5 34.35 36.58 -45.99
CA GLU A 5 34.84 35.38 -45.30
C GLU A 5 34.88 34.21 -46.29
N ALA A 6 36.07 33.95 -46.84
CA ALA A 6 36.32 32.75 -47.61
C ALA A 6 36.47 31.58 -46.64
N ASN A 7 35.48 30.69 -46.68
CA ASN A 7 35.54 29.31 -46.17
C ASN A 7 36.93 28.71 -46.45
N PRO A 8 37.67 28.15 -45.47
CA PRO A 8 38.99 27.59 -45.72
C PRO A 8 38.85 26.47 -46.74
N VAL A 9 39.31 26.77 -47.94
CA VAL A 9 39.59 25.81 -49.01
C VAL A 9 40.37 24.69 -48.36
N THR A 10 39.78 23.49 -48.30
CA THR A 10 40.48 22.27 -47.94
C THR A 10 41.47 22.02 -49.06
N ASP A 11 42.68 22.54 -48.88
CA ASP A 11 43.77 22.35 -49.82
C ASP A 11 44.03 20.83 -49.99
N PRO A 12 44.11 20.32 -51.23
CA PRO A 12 44.23 18.88 -51.49
C PRO A 12 45.47 18.25 -50.87
N GLU A 13 46.55 19.02 -50.67
CA GLU A 13 47.74 18.56 -49.96
C GLU A 13 47.45 18.35 -48.47
N THR A 14 46.75 19.29 -47.84
CA THR A 14 46.28 19.17 -46.45
C THR A 14 45.35 17.96 -46.26
N GLN A 15 44.49 17.68 -47.25
CA GLN A 15 43.59 16.52 -47.24
C GLN A 15 44.37 15.20 -47.35
N SER A 16 45.35 15.13 -48.25
CA SER A 16 46.23 13.96 -48.42
C SER A 16 47.06 13.68 -47.17
N ILE A 17 47.59 14.72 -46.50
CA ILE A 17 48.35 14.57 -45.24
C ILE A 17 47.45 14.02 -44.13
N MET A 18 46.20 14.48 -44.07
CA MET A 18 45.24 14.03 -43.07
C MET A 18 44.87 12.56 -43.28
N GLU A 19 44.62 12.14 -44.52
CA GLU A 19 44.33 10.74 -44.87
C GLU A 19 45.51 9.81 -44.57
N ASP A 20 46.74 10.24 -44.86
CA ASP A 20 47.96 9.47 -44.51
C ASP A 20 48.13 9.35 -42.99
N LEU A 21 47.85 10.43 -42.24
CA LEU A 21 47.86 10.39 -40.78
C LEU A 21 46.82 9.42 -40.22
N ILE A 22 45.60 9.41 -40.79
CA ILE A 22 44.52 8.50 -40.39
C ILE A 22 44.93 7.06 -40.69
N ALA A 23 45.46 6.78 -41.88
CA ALA A 23 45.93 5.44 -42.24
C ALA A 23 47.04 4.95 -41.30
N LYS A 24 47.91 5.86 -40.85
CA LYS A 24 49.00 5.54 -39.92
C LYS A 24 48.53 5.28 -38.50
N VAL A 25 47.48 5.97 -38.05
CA VAL A 25 46.83 5.76 -36.75
C VAL A 25 45.99 4.48 -36.76
N ASP A 26 45.30 4.18 -37.86
CA ASP A 26 44.55 2.93 -38.03
C ASP A 26 45.49 1.71 -38.08
N ALA A 27 46.69 1.88 -38.65
CA ALA A 27 47.74 0.85 -38.65
C ALA A 27 48.49 0.74 -37.31
N ASP A 28 48.29 1.67 -36.37
CA ASP A 28 48.86 1.62 -35.02
C ASP A 28 47.99 0.73 -34.13
N GLU A 29 48.40 -0.53 -34.01
CA GLU A 29 47.75 -1.52 -33.14
C GLU A 29 47.63 -1.04 -31.69
N SER A 30 48.59 -0.25 -31.18
CA SER A 30 48.53 0.23 -29.79
C SER A 30 47.45 1.28 -29.59
N PHE A 31 47.23 2.15 -30.57
CA PHE A 31 46.20 3.17 -30.51
C PHE A 31 44.81 2.56 -30.66
N THR A 32 44.65 1.61 -31.58
CA THR A 32 43.38 0.89 -31.78
C THR A 32 43.02 0.01 -30.57
N GLU A 33 43.99 -0.66 -29.95
CA GLU A 33 43.80 -1.42 -28.71
C GLU A 33 43.38 -0.51 -27.55
N TYR A 34 44.05 0.64 -27.36
CA TYR A 34 43.68 1.63 -26.36
C TYR A 34 42.25 2.17 -26.56
N ALA A 35 41.89 2.54 -27.79
CA ALA A 35 40.55 3.03 -28.12
C ALA A 35 39.48 1.97 -27.85
N ASN A 36 39.77 0.70 -28.15
CA ASN A 36 38.85 -0.40 -27.94
C ASN A 36 38.68 -0.75 -26.45
N ASP A 37 39.76 -0.70 -25.65
CA ASP A 37 39.69 -0.88 -24.20
C ASP A 37 38.88 0.24 -23.54
N GLN A 38 39.13 1.50 -23.94
CA GLN A 38 38.32 2.64 -23.48
C GLN A 38 36.84 2.49 -23.86
N HIS A 39 36.54 2.04 -25.08
CA HIS A 39 35.16 1.78 -25.51
C HIS A 39 34.49 0.70 -24.66
N THR A 40 35.21 -0.40 -24.40
CA THR A 40 34.74 -1.52 -23.58
C THR A 40 34.46 -1.09 -22.14
N GLN A 41 35.36 -0.31 -21.54
CA GLN A 41 35.16 0.25 -20.20
C GLN A 41 33.93 1.16 -20.13
N LEU A 42 33.72 2.00 -21.15
CA LEU A 42 32.53 2.85 -21.21
C LEU A 42 31.23 2.04 -21.33
N GLN A 43 31.23 0.99 -22.15
CA GLN A 43 30.07 0.10 -22.29
C GLN A 43 29.74 -0.60 -20.97
N MET A 44 30.74 -1.17 -20.29
CA MET A 44 30.54 -1.79 -18.98
C MET A 44 29.95 -0.81 -17.96
N TYR A 45 30.45 0.43 -17.93
CA TYR A 45 29.91 1.46 -17.04
C TYR A 45 28.45 1.79 -17.35
N ILE A 46 28.09 1.94 -18.64
CA ILE A 46 26.72 2.20 -19.08
C ILE A 46 25.79 1.04 -18.70
N GLU A 47 26.23 -0.20 -18.89
CA GLU A 47 25.45 -1.39 -18.50
C GLU A 47 25.26 -1.47 -16.99
N GLN A 48 26.30 -1.18 -16.22
CA GLN A 48 26.20 -1.11 -14.76
C GLN A 48 25.19 -0.04 -14.31
N CYS A 49 25.21 1.14 -14.93
CA CYS A 49 24.21 2.18 -14.69
C CYS A 49 22.80 1.72 -15.05
N ARG A 50 22.61 1.02 -16.18
CA ARG A 50 21.30 0.46 -16.57
C ARG A 50 20.81 -0.58 -15.57
N ALA A 51 21.68 -1.48 -15.10
CA ALA A 51 21.33 -2.48 -14.10
C ALA A 51 20.89 -1.83 -12.78
N HIS A 52 21.64 -0.83 -12.30
CA HIS A 52 21.27 -0.08 -11.11
C HIS A 52 19.93 0.64 -11.25
N LEU A 53 19.66 1.27 -12.40
CA LEU A 53 18.38 1.90 -12.67
C LEU A 53 17.24 0.89 -12.70
N ASN A 54 17.48 -0.32 -13.23
CA ASN A 54 16.48 -1.37 -13.27
C ASN A 54 16.14 -1.87 -11.85
N ILE A 55 17.14 -2.13 -11.01
CA ILE A 55 16.94 -2.50 -9.60
C ILE A 55 16.11 -1.44 -8.88
N LEU A 56 16.44 -0.17 -9.07
CA LEU A 56 15.72 0.93 -8.42
C LEU A 56 14.28 1.07 -8.93
N ALA A 57 14.03 0.78 -10.21
CA ALA A 57 12.70 0.75 -10.78
C ALA A 57 11.86 -0.41 -10.21
N GLU A 58 12.44 -1.60 -10.09
CA GLU A 58 11.80 -2.79 -9.50
C GLU A 58 11.46 -2.55 -8.02
N ASP A 59 12.40 -2.05 -7.22
CA ASP A 59 12.18 -1.70 -5.81
C ASP A 59 11.05 -0.68 -5.65
N ARG A 60 11.00 0.31 -6.54
CA ARG A 60 9.91 1.31 -6.51
C ARG A 60 8.56 0.69 -6.83
N GLN A 61 8.50 -0.30 -7.73
CA GLN A 61 7.26 -1.02 -8.04
C GLN A 61 6.82 -1.89 -6.87
N LEU A 62 7.74 -2.65 -6.26
CA LEU A 62 7.51 -3.43 -5.05
C LEU A 62 6.96 -2.57 -3.92
N TYR A 63 7.60 -1.41 -3.67
CA TYR A 63 7.16 -0.49 -2.62
C TYR A 63 5.75 0.04 -2.87
N ARG A 64 5.41 0.35 -4.13
CA ARG A 64 4.07 0.81 -4.52
C ARG A 64 3.02 -0.28 -4.28
N GLN A 65 3.31 -1.52 -4.64
CA GLN A 65 2.40 -2.64 -4.45
C GLN A 65 2.14 -2.89 -2.96
N MET A 66 3.20 -2.97 -2.16
CA MET A 66 3.11 -3.14 -0.70
C MET A 66 2.28 -2.03 -0.06
N TYR A 67 2.52 -0.77 -0.46
CA TYR A 67 1.78 0.36 0.10
C TYR A 67 0.28 0.27 -0.21
N LEU A 68 -0.08 -0.07 -1.45
CA LEU A 68 -1.48 -0.24 -1.85
C LEU A 68 -2.16 -1.40 -1.12
N GLU A 69 -1.46 -2.52 -0.95
CA GLU A 69 -1.98 -3.68 -0.22
C GLU A 69 -2.19 -3.35 1.26
N LYS A 70 -1.19 -2.75 1.92
CA LYS A 70 -1.29 -2.34 3.31
C LYS A 70 -2.42 -1.33 3.52
N HIS A 71 -2.60 -0.41 2.59
CA HIS A 71 -3.67 0.57 2.67
C HIS A 71 -5.06 -0.07 2.51
N ARG A 72 -5.21 -1.06 1.63
CA ARG A 72 -6.45 -1.84 1.48
C ARG A 72 -6.75 -2.67 2.73
N ALA A 73 -5.72 -3.31 3.30
CA ALA A 73 -5.84 -4.07 4.53
C ALA A 73 -6.30 -3.18 5.70
N HIS A 74 -5.72 -1.98 5.83
CA HIS A 74 -6.12 -1.01 6.85
C HIS A 74 -7.58 -0.59 6.71
N LEU A 75 -8.02 -0.26 5.49
CA LEU A 75 -9.42 0.11 5.23
C LEU A 75 -10.41 -1.04 5.46
N ALA A 76 -9.98 -2.28 5.22
CA ALA A 76 -10.77 -3.47 5.55
C ALA A 76 -10.89 -3.64 7.07
N GLN A 77 -9.78 -3.49 7.80
CA GLN A 77 -9.75 -3.58 9.25
C GLN A 77 -10.62 -2.50 9.90
N GLU A 78 -10.51 -1.24 9.48
CA GLU A 78 -11.36 -0.15 9.98
C GLU A 78 -12.85 -0.37 9.73
N ARG A 79 -13.23 -1.04 8.63
CA ARG A 79 -14.63 -1.40 8.38
C ARG A 79 -15.10 -2.51 9.31
N VAL A 80 -14.26 -3.51 9.55
CA VAL A 80 -14.55 -4.62 10.44
C VAL A 80 -14.66 -4.13 11.88
N GLU A 81 -13.76 -3.27 12.35
CA GLU A 81 -13.81 -2.66 13.69
C GLU A 81 -15.09 -1.84 13.89
N ARG A 82 -15.42 -0.93 12.96
CA ARG A 82 -16.68 -0.17 13.02
C ARG A 82 -17.93 -1.05 12.97
N TRP A 83 -17.88 -2.16 12.24
CA TRP A 83 -18.98 -3.12 12.22
C TRP A 83 -19.10 -3.87 13.55
N TRP A 84 -17.97 -4.30 14.13
CA TRP A 84 -17.92 -4.94 15.44
C TRP A 84 -18.44 -4.05 16.56
N GLU A 85 -18.07 -2.77 16.59
CA GLU A 85 -18.59 -1.81 17.56
C GLU A 85 -20.13 -1.71 17.51
N LYS A 86 -20.69 -1.61 16.29
CA LYS A 86 -22.14 -1.60 16.10
C LYS A 86 -22.78 -2.91 16.53
N PHE A 87 -22.16 -4.04 16.21
CA PHE A 87 -22.65 -5.37 16.57
C PHE A 87 -22.72 -5.52 18.10
N ILE A 88 -21.65 -5.15 18.81
CA ILE A 88 -21.61 -5.18 20.27
C ILE A 88 -22.71 -4.29 20.85
N GLY A 89 -22.89 -3.07 20.33
CA GLY A 89 -23.97 -2.18 20.77
C GLY A 89 -25.36 -2.79 20.65
N ILE A 90 -25.66 -3.44 19.52
CA ILE A 90 -26.95 -4.13 19.31
C ILE A 90 -27.12 -5.28 20.30
N VAL A 91 -26.08 -6.12 20.48
CA VAL A 91 -26.11 -7.26 21.42
C VAL A 91 -26.31 -6.78 22.85
N THR A 92 -25.65 -5.71 23.27
CA THR A 92 -25.81 -5.12 24.60
C THR A 92 -27.24 -4.61 24.83
N ILE A 93 -27.82 -3.89 23.87
CA ILE A 93 -29.22 -3.40 23.98
C ILE A 93 -30.19 -4.59 24.06
N ALA A 94 -30.05 -5.58 23.19
CA ALA A 94 -30.90 -6.77 23.20
C ALA A 94 -30.78 -7.55 24.53
N GLY A 95 -29.56 -7.66 25.06
CA GLY A 95 -29.30 -8.28 26.36
C GLY A 95 -29.98 -7.53 27.51
N MET A 96 -29.86 -6.20 27.55
CA MET A 96 -30.54 -5.37 28.55
C MET A 96 -32.06 -5.53 28.49
N VAL A 97 -32.66 -5.46 27.29
CA VAL A 97 -34.10 -5.66 27.11
C VAL A 97 -34.54 -7.05 27.59
N TYR A 98 -33.77 -8.09 27.27
CA TYR A 98 -34.06 -9.44 27.71
C TYR A 98 -33.99 -9.59 29.24
N ILE A 99 -32.98 -9.00 29.88
CA ILE A 99 -32.86 -8.98 31.34
C ILE A 99 -34.04 -8.26 31.97
N THR A 100 -34.40 -7.08 31.47
CA THR A 100 -35.56 -6.33 31.96
C THR A 100 -36.85 -7.14 31.79
N TYR A 101 -37.06 -7.75 30.63
CA TYR A 101 -38.21 -8.63 30.38
C TYR A 101 -38.27 -9.80 31.37
N LYS A 102 -37.14 -10.48 31.63
CA LYS A 102 -37.06 -11.57 32.60
C LYS A 102 -37.35 -11.11 34.03
N LEU A 103 -36.83 -9.94 34.42
CA LEU A 103 -37.11 -9.35 35.74
C LEU A 103 -38.59 -8.99 35.87
N CYS A 104 -39.19 -8.34 34.89
CA CYS A 104 -40.62 -8.03 34.88
C CYS A 104 -41.47 -9.31 34.99
N ASN A 105 -41.14 -10.34 34.22
CA ASN A 105 -41.86 -11.61 34.27
C ASN A 105 -41.69 -12.33 35.62
N TYR A 106 -40.51 -12.25 36.23
CA TYR A 106 -40.27 -12.77 37.58
C TYR A 106 -41.12 -12.03 38.61
N PHE A 107 -41.13 -10.69 38.57
CA PHE A 107 -41.94 -9.87 39.49
C PHE A 107 -43.45 -10.08 39.30
N LEU A 108 -43.93 -10.19 38.06
CA LEU A 108 -45.34 -10.51 37.77
C LEU A 108 -45.71 -11.90 38.29
N SER A 109 -44.85 -12.90 38.08
CA SER A 109 -45.08 -14.24 38.64
C SER A 109 -45.07 -14.26 40.17
N THR A 110 -44.29 -13.39 40.82
CA THR A 110 -44.32 -13.23 42.28
C THR A 110 -45.56 -12.46 42.74
N SER A 111 -46.05 -11.46 41.99
CA SER A 111 -47.26 -10.73 42.39
C SER A 111 -48.51 -11.59 42.30
N ASP A 112 -48.62 -12.42 41.25
CA ASP A 112 -49.74 -13.36 41.10
C ASP A 112 -49.77 -14.38 42.25
N ALA A 113 -48.61 -14.84 42.73
CA ALA A 113 -48.53 -15.74 43.88
C ALA A 113 -48.98 -15.07 45.19
N THR A 114 -48.68 -13.79 45.38
CA THR A 114 -49.10 -13.07 46.61
C THR A 114 -50.60 -12.77 46.66
N ASP A 115 -51.28 -12.65 45.52
CA ASP A 115 -52.72 -12.33 45.49
C ASP A 115 -53.58 -13.57 45.81
N GLU A 116 -53.14 -14.78 45.40
CA GLU A 116 -53.77 -16.05 45.79
C GLU A 116 -53.62 -16.34 47.31
N ASP A 117 -52.46 -16.06 47.89
CA ASP A 117 -52.22 -16.28 49.33
C ASP A 117 -53.04 -15.31 50.21
N ILE A 118 -53.19 -14.05 49.79
CA ILE A 118 -53.99 -13.04 50.51
C ILE A 118 -55.49 -13.35 50.40
N THR A 119 -55.98 -13.79 49.24
CA THR A 119 -57.38 -14.17 49.04
C THR A 119 -57.75 -15.45 49.81
N LEU A 120 -56.84 -16.43 49.90
CA LEU A 120 -57.01 -17.61 50.75
C LEU A 120 -57.09 -17.25 52.24
N LEU A 121 -56.23 -16.34 52.72
CA LEU A 121 -56.28 -15.83 54.09
C LEU A 121 -57.61 -15.12 54.41
N TYR A 122 -58.13 -14.31 53.49
CA TYR A 122 -59.41 -13.61 53.66
C TYR A 122 -60.62 -14.57 53.66
N LEU A 123 -60.59 -15.60 52.81
CA LEU A 123 -61.63 -16.65 52.78
C LEU A 123 -61.63 -17.48 54.06
N ASP A 124 -60.47 -17.81 54.61
CA ASP A 124 -60.36 -18.58 55.85
C ASP A 124 -60.85 -17.76 57.07
N VAL A 125 -60.47 -16.48 57.19
CA VAL A 125 -60.99 -15.59 58.24
C VAL A 125 -62.51 -15.42 58.16
N ARG A 126 -63.09 -15.32 56.96
CA ARG A 126 -64.54 -15.20 56.79
C ARG A 126 -65.30 -16.48 57.17
N LYS A 127 -64.68 -17.65 57.03
CA LYS A 127 -65.26 -18.95 57.39
C LYS A 127 -65.39 -19.14 58.92
N TRP A 128 -64.59 -18.43 59.70
CA TRP A 128 -64.65 -18.43 61.16
C TRP A 128 -65.65 -17.42 61.76
N HIS A 129 -66.28 -16.60 60.93
CA HIS A 129 -67.14 -15.49 61.36
C HIS A 129 -68.62 -15.64 60.93
N ILE A 130 -69.06 -16.88 60.71
CA ILE A 130 -70.46 -17.34 60.57
C ILE A 130 -70.64 -18.53 61.52
#